data_AF-A0A7X9CIY1-F1
#
_entry.id   AF-A0A7X9CIY1-F1
#
_cell.length_a   1.000
_cell.length_b   1.000
_cell.length_c   1.000
_cell.angle_alpha   90.00
_cell.angle_beta   90.00
_cell.angle_gamma   90.00
#
_symmetry.space_group_name_H-M   'P 1'
#
loop_
_entity.id
_entity.type
_entity.pdbx_description
1 polymer ?
#
loop_
_entity_poly.entity_id
_entity_poly.type
_entity_poly.pdbx_seq_one_letter_code
_entity_poly.pdbx_strand_id
1 'polypeptide(L)' 'MCTILSIETATPACSCALSRDGELLLSREDFRGQSHATLLGVFVDEIMKYVRKEGITLDAIAVSSGPG' A
#
# COMPACT_ATOMS: atom_id res chain seq x y z
N MET A 1 -17.82 7.19 -3.42
CA MET A 1 -16.45 6.90 -3.86
C MET A 1 -15.68 6.40 -2.66
N CYS A 2 -14.75 5.45 -2.82
CA CYS A 2 -13.92 4.94 -1.74
C CYS A 2 -12.48 4.76 -2.19
N THR A 3 -11.55 5.34 -1.44
CA THR A 3 -10.10 5.23 -1.64
C THR A 3 -9.50 4.39 -0.52
N ILE A 4 -8.85 3.28 -0.87
CA ILE A 4 -8.30 2.32 0.08
C ILE A 4 -6.81 2.13 -0.19
N LEU A 5 -6.02 2.19 0.88
CA LEU A 5 -4.63 1.76 0.90
C LEU A 5 -4.56 0.32 1.41
N SER A 6 -4.15 -0.61 0.57
CA SER A 6 -3.94 -2.01 0.91
C SER A 6 -2.47 -2.27 1.23
N ILE A 7 -2.18 -2.98 2.31
CA ILE A 7 -0.84 -3.37 2.76
C ILE A 7 -0.80 -4.89 2.91
N GLU A 8 0.15 -5.54 2.24
CA GLU A 8 0.39 -6.97 2.29
C GLU A 8 1.84 -7.24 2.69
N THR A 9 2.00 -7.95 3.80
CA THR A 9 3.30 -8.30 4.41
C THR A 9 3.30 -9.70 5.02
N ALA A 10 2.24 -10.48 4.82
CA ALA A 10 2.09 -11.81 5.41
C ALA A 10 3.06 -12.81 4.79
N THR A 11 3.43 -12.61 3.52
CA THR A 11 4.38 -13.47 2.78
C THR A 11 5.75 -12.79 2.66
N PRO A 12 6.78 -13.45 2.07
CA PRO A 12 8.06 -12.81 1.78
C PRO A 12 7.96 -11.58 0.86
N ALA A 13 6.84 -11.38 0.17
CA ALA A 13 6.57 -10.17 -0.58
C ALA A 13 6.13 -9.03 0.37
N CYS A 14 6.66 -7.84 0.14
CA CYS A 14 6.20 -6.60 0.75
C CYS A 14 5.49 -5.79 -0.32
N SER A 15 4.19 -5.52 -0.19
CA SER A 15 3.48 -4.70 -1.16
C SER A 15 2.48 -3.73 -0.54
N CYS A 16 2.25 -2.63 -1.24
CA CYS A 16 1.27 -1.60 -0.93
C CYS A 16 0.57 -1.16 -2.21
N ALA A 17 -0.75 -0.94 -2.16
CA ALA A 17 -1.53 -0.51 -3.31
C ALA A 17 -2.56 0.56 -2.89
N LEU A 18 -2.66 1.63 -3.67
CA LEU A 18 -3.70 2.63 -3.57
C LEU A 18 -4.76 2.34 -4.64
N SER A 19 -5.98 2.09 -4.21
CA SER A 19 -7.12 1.90 -5.09
C SER A 19 -8.18 2.96 -4.81
N ARG A 20 -8.91 3.35 -5.85
CA ARG A 20 -10.05 4.27 -5.76
C ARG A 20 -11.15 3.76 -6.67
N ASP A 21 -12.33 3.53 -6.10
CA ASP A 21 -13.53 3.12 -6.85
C ASP A 21 -13.34 1.86 -7.70
N GLY A 22 -12.52 0.92 -7.20
CA GLY A 22 -12.19 -0.33 -7.89
C GLY A 22 -11.04 -0.21 -8.89
N GLU A 23 -10.51 0.99 -9.13
CA GLU A 23 -9.36 1.22 -9.99
C GLU A 23 -8.06 1.30 -9.19
N LEU A 24 -6.98 0.70 -9.71
CA LEU A 24 -5.65 0.79 -9.13
C LEU A 24 -4.98 2.10 -9.57
N LEU A 25 -4.66 2.98 -8.64
CA LEU A 25 -3.97 4.24 -8.92
C LEU A 25 -2.45 4.10 -8.85
N LEU A 26 -1.96 3.35 -7.86
CA LEU A 26 -0.54 3.21 -7.58
C LEU A 26 -0.27 1.90 -6.84
N SER A 27 0.81 1.21 -7.19
CA SER A 27 1.30 0.06 -6.42
C SER A 27 2.81 0.11 -6.24
N ARG A 28 3.27 -0.51 -5.15
CA ARG A 28 4.66 -0.80 -4.85
C ARG A 28 4.74 -2.23 -4.35
N GLU A 29 5.67 -2.99 -4.88
CA GLU A 29 5.90 -4.36 -4.49
C GLU A 29 7.39 -4.68 -4.57
N ASP A 30 7.86 -5.42 -3.59
CA ASP A 30 9.17 -6.02 -3.58
C ASP A 30 9.04 -7.48 -3.14
N PHE A 31 9.63 -8.36 -3.94
CA PHE A 31 9.58 -9.81 -3.73
C PHE A 31 10.87 -10.34 -3.09
N ARG A 32 11.79 -9.44 -2.70
CA ARG A 32 13.05 -9.82 -2.06
C ARG A 32 12.75 -9.96 -0.57
N GLY A 33 12.77 -11.20 -0.08
CA GLY A 33 12.49 -11.48 1.33
C GLY A 33 13.37 -10.67 2.29
N GLN A 34 12.86 -10.43 3.50
CA GLN A 34 13.51 -9.68 4.59
C GLN A 34 13.64 -8.16 4.40
N SER A 35 12.88 -7.56 3.47
CA SER A 35 12.91 -6.11 3.21
C SER A 35 11.76 -5.32 3.88
N HIS A 36 10.77 -6.00 4.50
CA HIS A 36 9.52 -5.40 4.98
C HIS A 36 9.71 -4.22 5.94
N ALA A 37 10.56 -4.36 6.95
CA ALA A 37 10.80 -3.32 7.96
C ALA A 37 11.44 -2.05 7.37
N THR A 38 12.14 -2.18 6.25
CA THR A 38 12.86 -1.09 5.59
C THR A 38 12.01 -0.47 4.47
N LEU A 39 11.29 -1.30 3.70
CA LEU A 39 10.58 -0.85 2.49
C LEU A 39 9.13 -0.43 2.75
N LEU A 40 8.44 -1.01 3.74
CA LEU A 40 7.03 -0.69 3.99
C LEU A 40 6.83 0.80 4.23
N GLY A 41 7.65 1.40 5.10
CA GLY A 41 7.59 2.84 5.39
C GLY A 41 7.84 3.70 4.15
N VAL A 42 8.76 3.28 3.28
CA VAL A 42 9.07 3.98 2.02
C VAL A 42 7.88 3.90 1.06
N PHE A 43 7.29 2.73 0.89
CA PHE A 43 6.14 2.53 0.01
C PHE A 43 4.93 3.33 0.46
N VAL A 44 4.64 3.31 1.76
CA VAL A 44 3.55 4.10 2.34
C VAL A 44 3.83 5.60 2.18
N ASP A 45 5.05 6.07 2.44
CA ASP A 45 5.39 7.49 2.26
C ASP A 45 5.22 7.95 0.80
N GLU A 46 5.68 7.16 -0.17
CA GLU A 46 5.49 7.46 -1.60
C GLU A 46 4.01 7.54 -1.97
N ILE A 47 3.20 6.59 -1.53
CA ILE A 47 1.76 6.59 -1.79
C ILE A 47 1.09 7.80 -1.12
N MET A 48 1.43 8.12 0.13
CA MET A 48 0.84 9.25 0.84
C MET A 48 1.26 10.60 0.24
N LYS A 49 2.47 10.70 -0.32
CA LYS A 49 2.88 11.87 -1.11
C LYS A 49 2.03 12.04 -2.36
N TYR A 50 1.73 10.94 -3.07
CA TYR A 50 0.81 10.96 -4.22
C TYR A 50 -0.61 11.38 -3.81
N VAL A 51 -1.18 10.76 -2.77
CA VAL A 51 -2.51 11.10 -2.23
C VAL A 51 -2.63 12.59 -1.91
N ARG A 52 -1.64 13.16 -1.20
CA ARG A 52 -1.61 14.60 -0.86
C ARG A 52 -1.47 15.49 -2.09
N LYS A 53 -0.62 15.12 -3.04
CA LYS A 53 -0.40 15.88 -4.28
C LYS A 53 -1.68 15.96 -5.13
N GLU A 54 -2.42 14.86 -5.22
CA GLU A 54 -3.64 14.76 -6.01
C GLU A 54 -4.90 15.23 -5.26
N GLY A 55 -4.76 15.70 -4.00
CA GLY A 55 -5.89 16.13 -3.18
C GLY A 55 -6.88 14.99 -2.86
N ILE A 56 -6.42 13.74 -2.88
CA ILE A 56 -7.25 12.57 -2.61
C ILE A 56 -7.42 12.41 -1.10
N THR A 57 -8.62 12.07 -0.66
CA THR A 57 -8.89 11.68 0.73
C THR A 57 -8.82 10.17 0.84
N LEU A 58 -8.07 9.66 1.83
CA LEU A 58 -7.98 8.24 2.12
C LEU A 58 -9.11 7.84 3.08
N ASP A 59 -9.93 6.86 2.69
CA ASP A 59 -11.10 6.44 3.48
C ASP A 59 -10.77 5.30 4.43
N ALA A 60 -9.90 4.37 4.01
CA ALA A 60 -9.54 3.21 4.82
C ALA A 60 -8.13 2.69 4.52
N ILE A 61 -7.59 1.94 5.48
CA ILE A 61 -6.39 1.13 5.32
C ILE A 61 -6.78 -0.33 5.51
N ALA A 62 -6.52 -1.15 4.50
CA ALA A 62 -6.68 -2.60 4.56
C ALA A 62 -5.30 -3.23 4.81
N VAL A 63 -5.21 -4.11 5.80
CA VAL A 63 -3.98 -4.84 6.12
C VAL A 63 -4.31 -6.33 6.08
N SER A 64 -3.49 -7.14 5.41
CA SER A 64 -3.69 -8.58 5.37
C SER A 64 -3.58 -9.19 6.78
N SER A 65 -4.50 -10.11 7.10
CA SER A 65 -4.51 -10.81 8.39
C SER A 65 -3.72 -12.11 8.41
N GLY A 66 -3.24 -12.57 7.24
CA GLY A 66 -2.60 -13.88 7.08
C GLY A 66 -3.60 -15.05 7.10
N PRO A 67 -3.13 -16.30 7.33
CA PRO A 67 -1.77 -16.66 7.77
C PRO A 67 -0.74 -16.45 6.67
N GLY A 68 0.50 -16.18 7.08
CA GLY A 68 1.65 -15.95 6.18
C GLY A 68 2.03 -17.15 5.34
#